data_AF-A0AAW1IDH8-F1
#
_entry.id   AF-A0AAW1IDH8-F1
#
_cell.length_a   1.000
_cell.length_b   1.000
_cell.length_c   1.000
_cell.angle_alpha   90.00
_cell.angle_beta   90.00
_cell.angle_gamma   90.00
#
_symmetry.space_group_name_H-M   'P 1'
#
loop_
_entity.id
_entity.type
_entity.pdbx_description
1 polymer ?
#
loop_
_entity_poly.entity_id
_entity_poly.type
_entity_poly.pdbx_seq_one_letter_code
_entity_poly.pdbx_strand_id
1 'polypeptide(L)'
;MYFWFGSSYKIDTILANPLQVEIDNGLVEGRQLSSSLFAWSGIPFAKPPVGELRFELPLPVSNWEDVWNATFERNQCVQTLLGEENYIGDEDCLYINVYTPKLPSDSGLLPVMVWIYGGGFMFGESNYSSYGPDQLVSEDVIVVTFNYRLGILGFAFTDDDAIFAFTDDDAPSAGAASVAYLVISPSAKDLFHRAIIQSGSTLCLWSLSKVAREATFRIEQ
;
A
#
# COMPACT_ATOMS: atom_id res chain seq x y z
N MET A 1 -43.97 39.78 25.11
CA MET A 1 -42.70 40.00 24.38
C MET A 1 -41.82 38.78 24.60
N TYR A 2 -41.81 37.85 23.65
CA TYR A 2 -40.69 36.94 23.37
C TYR A 2 -40.85 36.54 21.90
N PHE A 3 -39.84 36.83 21.08
CA PHE A 3 -39.85 36.55 19.66
C PHE A 3 -39.30 35.14 19.42
N TRP A 4 -40.02 34.33 18.64
CA TRP A 4 -39.49 33.07 18.12
C TRP A 4 -39.10 33.31 16.65
N PHE A 5 -37.82 33.60 16.41
CA PHE A 5 -37.26 33.61 15.06
C PHE A 5 -36.89 32.19 14.68
N GLY A 6 -37.39 31.72 13.53
CA GLY A 6 -37.13 30.37 13.06
C GLY A 6 -35.75 30.23 12.40
N SER A 7 -35.34 28.98 12.22
CA SER A 7 -34.59 28.60 11.03
C SER A 7 -34.96 27.18 10.62
N SER A 8 -35.56 27.08 9.45
CA SER A 8 -35.76 25.80 8.76
C SER A 8 -34.43 25.38 8.16
N TYR A 9 -33.83 24.31 8.69
CA TYR A 9 -32.84 23.52 7.95
C TYR A 9 -33.22 22.06 8.03
N LYS A 10 -34.11 21.65 7.11
CA LYS A 10 -34.03 20.28 6.61
C LYS A 10 -32.71 20.18 5.88
N ILE A 11 -31.80 19.36 6.41
CA ILE A 11 -30.67 18.88 5.63
C ILE A 11 -31.22 17.78 4.73
N ASP A 12 -31.91 18.20 3.67
CA ASP A 12 -32.15 17.36 2.49
C ASP A 12 -30.82 17.30 1.70
N THR A 13 -29.76 16.75 2.32
CA THR A 13 -28.57 16.36 1.56
C THR A 13 -29.01 15.21 0.68
N ILE A 14 -29.16 15.53 -0.61
CA ILE A 14 -29.35 14.57 -1.69
C ILE A 14 -28.32 13.46 -1.47
N LEU A 15 -28.81 12.23 -1.27
CA LEU A 15 -27.99 11.04 -1.41
C LEU A 15 -27.56 11.00 -2.88
N ALA A 16 -26.44 11.65 -3.20
CA ALA A 16 -25.64 11.27 -4.34
C ALA A 16 -25.40 9.76 -4.21
N ASN A 17 -25.64 9.01 -5.28
CA ASN A 17 -25.44 7.56 -5.24
C ASN A 17 -24.05 7.28 -4.65
N PRO A 18 -23.94 6.36 -3.66
CA PRO A 18 -22.67 6.06 -3.03
C PRO A 18 -21.64 5.72 -4.10
N LEU A 19 -20.40 6.19 -3.94
CA LEU A 19 -19.39 6.14 -4.99
C LEU A 19 -18.81 4.72 -5.10
N GLN A 20 -19.60 3.83 -5.68
CA GLN A 20 -19.35 2.40 -5.70
C GLN A 20 -18.80 1.95 -7.06
N VAL A 21 -17.84 1.04 -7.02
CA VAL A 21 -17.36 0.31 -8.20
C VAL A 21 -17.32 -1.19 -7.90
N GLU A 22 -17.55 -1.99 -8.92
CA GLU A 22 -17.48 -3.45 -8.85
C GLU A 22 -16.06 -3.90 -9.23
N ILE A 23 -15.49 -4.77 -8.40
CA ILE A 23 -14.21 -5.46 -8.66
C ILE A 23 -14.41 -6.96 -8.46
N ASP A 24 -13.44 -7.79 -8.89
CA ASP A 24 -13.52 -9.27 -8.86
C ASP A 24 -13.90 -9.87 -7.48
N ASN A 25 -13.60 -9.15 -6.39
CA ASN A 25 -13.91 -9.57 -5.03
C ASN A 25 -15.26 -9.08 -4.47
N GLY A 26 -15.92 -8.12 -5.12
CA GLY A 26 -17.20 -7.53 -4.71
C GLY A 26 -17.29 -6.02 -4.96
N LEU A 27 -18.30 -5.37 -4.38
CA LEU A 27 -18.48 -3.90 -4.47
C LEU A 27 -17.58 -3.17 -3.46
N VAL A 28 -16.97 -2.05 -3.88
CA VAL A 28 -16.20 -1.14 -3.01
C VAL A 28 -16.77 0.27 -3.06
N GLU A 29 -17.01 0.89 -1.89
CA GLU A 29 -17.46 2.28 -1.76
C GLU A 29 -16.27 3.21 -1.47
N GLY A 30 -16.04 4.18 -2.34
CA GLY A 30 -15.03 5.21 -2.21
C GLY A 30 -15.63 6.57 -1.85
N ARG A 31 -14.80 7.61 -1.92
CA ARG A 31 -15.19 9.00 -1.67
C ARG A 31 -14.62 9.96 -2.71
N GLN A 32 -15.29 11.09 -2.88
CA GLN A 32 -14.74 12.24 -3.58
C GLN A 32 -13.97 13.12 -2.60
N LEU A 33 -12.69 13.39 -2.87
CA LEU A 33 -11.83 14.28 -2.07
C LEU A 33 -11.87 15.72 -2.57
N SER A 34 -11.95 15.92 -3.88
CA SER A 34 -12.11 17.24 -4.53
C SER A 34 -12.91 17.11 -5.82
N SER A 35 -13.18 18.23 -6.51
CA SER A 35 -13.94 18.25 -7.77
C SER A 35 -13.39 17.30 -8.86
N SER A 36 -12.11 16.96 -8.81
CA SER A 36 -11.41 16.11 -9.78
C SER A 36 -10.44 15.14 -9.10
N LEU A 37 -10.79 14.65 -7.91
CA LEU A 37 -10.05 13.62 -7.19
C LEU A 37 -11.02 12.68 -6.48
N PHE A 38 -11.09 11.45 -6.95
CA PHE A 38 -11.84 10.35 -6.36
C PHE A 38 -10.86 9.34 -5.74
N ALA A 39 -11.25 8.75 -4.61
CA ALA A 39 -10.39 7.89 -3.81
C ALA A 39 -11.14 6.66 -3.31
N TRP A 40 -10.54 5.48 -3.49
CA TRP A 40 -10.89 4.25 -2.80
C TRP A 40 -9.67 3.82 -1.98
N SER A 41 -9.71 4.12 -0.69
CA SER A 41 -8.62 3.90 0.26
C SER A 41 -8.91 2.66 1.12
N GLY A 42 -7.90 1.84 1.40
CA GLY A 42 -8.08 0.70 2.32
C GLY A 42 -8.82 -0.50 1.73
N ILE A 43 -8.64 -0.79 0.44
CA ILE A 43 -9.14 -2.03 -0.18
C ILE A 43 -8.17 -3.18 0.17
N PRO A 44 -8.61 -4.34 0.67
CA PRO A 44 -7.71 -5.46 0.94
C PRO A 44 -7.31 -6.15 -0.37
N PHE A 45 -6.01 -6.37 -0.59
CA PHE A 45 -5.52 -7.12 -1.77
C PHE A 45 -5.04 -8.54 -1.43
N ALA A 46 -4.90 -8.85 -0.15
CA ALA A 46 -4.52 -10.16 0.37
C ALA A 46 -5.25 -10.43 1.69
N LYS A 47 -5.20 -11.68 2.17
CA LYS A 47 -5.65 -12.03 3.52
C LYS A 47 -4.75 -11.38 4.59
N PRO A 48 -5.30 -11.01 5.76
CA PRO A 48 -4.51 -10.56 6.89
C PRO A 48 -3.43 -11.60 7.26
N PRO A 49 -2.14 -11.24 7.25
CA PRO A 49 -1.01 -12.16 7.47
C PRO A 49 -0.78 -12.43 8.97
N VAL A 50 -1.85 -12.80 9.68
CA VAL A 50 -1.88 -13.00 11.14
C VAL A 50 -1.91 -14.47 11.53
N GLY A 51 -1.43 -14.78 12.74
CA GLY A 51 -1.43 -16.15 13.27
C GLY A 51 -0.61 -17.10 12.40
N GLU A 52 -1.23 -18.18 11.91
CA GLU A 52 -0.59 -19.16 11.00
C GLU A 52 -0.22 -18.58 9.62
N LEU A 53 -0.69 -17.38 9.26
CA LEU A 53 -0.29 -16.67 8.03
C LEU A 53 0.86 -15.67 8.26
N ARG A 54 1.39 -15.58 9.49
CA ARG A 54 2.58 -14.78 9.78
C ARG A 54 3.78 -15.44 9.09
N PHE A 55 4.62 -14.61 8.46
CA PHE A 55 5.77 -15.03 7.62
C PHE A 55 5.44 -15.77 6.32
N GLU A 56 4.27 -16.40 6.20
CA GLU A 56 3.82 -17.07 4.96
C GLU A 56 3.66 -16.13 3.76
N LEU A 57 3.63 -16.67 2.54
CA LEU A 57 3.33 -15.88 1.33
C LEU A 57 1.90 -15.31 1.37
N PRO A 58 1.67 -14.09 0.84
CA PRO A 58 0.34 -13.47 0.86
C PRO A 58 -0.65 -14.30 0.04
N LEU A 59 -1.77 -14.68 0.67
CA LEU A 59 -2.86 -15.40 0.02
C LEU A 59 -3.91 -14.42 -0.52
N PRO A 60 -4.56 -14.71 -1.67
CA PRO A 60 -5.64 -13.88 -2.20
C PRO A 60 -6.77 -13.67 -1.19
N VAL A 61 -7.28 -12.43 -1.11
CA VAL A 61 -8.43 -12.09 -0.26
C VAL A 61 -9.67 -12.89 -0.68
N SER A 62 -10.52 -13.22 0.30
CA SER A 62 -11.84 -13.81 0.02
C SER A 62 -12.79 -12.74 -0.52
N ASN A 63 -13.72 -13.14 -1.40
CA ASN A 63 -14.80 -12.25 -1.83
C ASN A 63 -15.73 -11.88 -0.67
N TRP A 64 -16.39 -10.73 -0.78
CA TRP A 64 -17.33 -10.19 0.20
C TRP A 64 -18.73 -9.99 -0.43
N GLU A 65 -19.78 -10.20 0.37
CA GLU A 65 -21.18 -10.06 -0.07
C GLU A 65 -21.69 -8.61 0.11
N ASP A 66 -21.35 -7.97 1.23
CA ASP A 66 -21.70 -6.57 1.52
C ASP A 66 -20.70 -5.59 0.89
N VAL A 67 -21.11 -4.33 0.67
CA VAL A 67 -20.23 -3.30 0.10
C VAL A 67 -19.05 -3.00 1.04
N TRP A 68 -17.82 -3.16 0.54
CA TRP A 68 -16.62 -2.84 1.30
C TRP A 68 -16.40 -1.32 1.39
N ASN A 69 -16.36 -0.79 2.61
CA ASN A 69 -16.12 0.63 2.86
C ASN A 69 -14.62 0.97 2.66
N ALA A 70 -14.31 1.51 1.48
CA ALA A 70 -13.00 2.06 1.10
C ALA A 70 -12.97 3.60 1.16
N THR A 71 -13.72 4.24 2.07
CA THR A 71 -13.73 5.70 2.24
C THR A 71 -12.58 6.22 3.12
N PHE A 72 -11.76 5.34 3.71
CA PHE A 72 -10.66 5.71 4.59
C PHE A 72 -9.53 4.68 4.58
N GLU A 73 -8.30 5.17 4.75
CA GLU A 73 -7.08 4.37 4.79
C GLU A 73 -7.10 3.42 6.00
N ARG A 74 -6.51 2.24 5.82
CA ARG A 74 -6.43 1.18 6.84
C ARG A 74 -5.05 1.19 7.52
N ASN A 75 -4.80 0.20 8.38
CA ASN A 75 -3.58 0.14 9.18
C ASN A 75 -2.32 0.13 8.31
N GLN A 76 -1.31 0.87 8.74
CA GLN A 76 0.08 0.68 8.33
C GLN A 76 0.65 -0.60 8.95
N CYS A 77 1.64 -1.20 8.30
CA CYS A 77 2.28 -2.42 8.81
C CYS A 77 3.09 -2.15 10.08
N VAL A 78 3.19 -3.18 10.94
CA VAL A 78 4.01 -3.14 12.16
C VAL A 78 5.44 -2.67 11.84
N GLN A 79 5.89 -1.63 12.54
CA GLN A 79 7.20 -1.03 12.39
C GLN A 79 7.63 -0.30 13.66
N THR A 80 8.94 -0.08 13.80
CA THR A 80 9.52 0.80 14.83
C THR A 80 10.17 1.98 14.12
N LEU A 81 9.85 3.20 14.54
CA LEU A 81 10.45 4.40 13.98
C LEU A 81 11.85 4.65 14.56
N LEU A 82 12.75 5.20 13.74
CA LEU A 82 14.14 5.41 14.12
C LEU A 82 14.24 6.37 15.32
N GLY A 83 14.74 5.85 16.46
CA GLY A 83 14.87 6.61 17.70
C GLY A 83 13.64 6.57 18.62
N GLU A 84 12.60 5.80 18.30
CA GLU A 84 11.46 5.55 19.18
C GLU A 84 11.54 4.16 19.84
N GLU A 85 11.13 4.07 21.11
CA GLU A 85 11.10 2.79 21.86
C GLU A 85 9.80 1.99 21.61
N ASN A 86 8.77 2.61 21.04
CA ASN A 86 7.48 1.99 20.77
C ASN A 86 7.38 1.52 19.32
N TYR A 87 6.64 0.44 19.10
CA TYR A 87 6.19 0.05 17.76
C TYR A 87 4.83 0.68 17.45
N ILE A 88 4.55 0.84 16.16
CA ILE A 88 3.27 1.30 15.61
C ILE A 88 2.79 0.34 14.51
N GLY A 89 1.52 0.44 14.12
CA GLY A 89 0.93 -0.36 13.04
C GLY A 89 0.29 -1.67 13.52
N ASP A 90 -0.19 -2.43 12.54
CA ASP A 90 -0.86 -3.73 12.73
C ASP A 90 -0.28 -4.77 11.76
N GLU A 91 -0.48 -6.06 12.04
CA GLU A 91 -0.14 -7.13 11.08
C GLU A 91 -1.19 -7.22 9.96
N ASP A 92 -2.46 -6.93 10.27
CA ASP A 92 -3.48 -6.69 9.25
C ASP A 92 -3.27 -5.32 8.59
N CYS A 93 -2.36 -5.30 7.62
CA CYS A 93 -1.95 -4.08 6.93
C CYS A 93 -1.97 -4.17 5.39
N LEU A 94 -2.32 -5.31 4.79
CA LEU A 94 -2.20 -5.56 3.34
C LEU A 94 -3.34 -4.91 2.52
N TYR A 95 -3.30 -3.58 2.50
CA TYR A 95 -4.29 -2.71 1.88
C TYR A 95 -3.70 -1.85 0.75
N ILE A 96 -4.54 -1.56 -0.25
CA ILE A 96 -4.26 -0.74 -1.42
C ILE A 96 -5.22 0.46 -1.47
N ASN A 97 -4.71 1.59 -1.96
CA ASN A 97 -5.43 2.83 -2.18
C ASN A 97 -5.36 3.20 -3.67
N VAL A 98 -6.48 3.62 -4.25
CA VAL A 98 -6.60 3.99 -5.66
C VAL A 98 -7.17 5.41 -5.76
N TYR A 99 -6.48 6.25 -6.53
CA TYR A 99 -6.78 7.66 -6.72
C TYR A 99 -6.89 7.99 -8.21
N THR A 100 -7.96 8.66 -8.62
CA THR A 100 -8.24 8.93 -10.05
C THR A 100 -8.94 10.28 -10.26
N PRO A 101 -8.68 10.98 -11.38
CA PRO A 101 -9.42 12.19 -11.73
C PRO A 101 -10.77 11.91 -12.41
N LYS A 102 -11.01 10.67 -12.85
CA LYS A 102 -12.17 10.25 -13.65
C LYS A 102 -12.82 9.00 -13.06
N LEU A 103 -14.13 8.86 -13.26
CA LEU A 103 -14.90 7.70 -12.84
C LEU A 103 -14.93 6.63 -13.94
N PRO A 104 -15.21 5.35 -13.62
CA PRO A 104 -15.31 4.30 -14.64
C PRO A 104 -16.42 4.51 -15.68
N SER A 105 -17.37 5.41 -15.41
CA SER A 105 -18.39 5.87 -16.37
C SER A 105 -17.84 6.79 -17.47
N ASP A 106 -16.66 7.38 -17.26
CA ASP A 106 -16.10 8.40 -18.13
C ASP A 106 -15.31 7.74 -19.28
N SER A 107 -15.36 8.35 -20.47
CA SER A 107 -14.71 7.77 -21.65
C SER A 107 -13.20 8.01 -21.67
N GLY A 108 -12.44 6.93 -21.86
CA GLY A 108 -11.00 6.98 -22.14
C GLY A 108 -10.16 6.30 -21.06
N LEU A 109 -9.08 5.64 -21.48
CA LEU A 109 -8.15 4.98 -20.55
C LEU A 109 -7.09 5.98 -20.08
N LEU A 110 -6.79 5.95 -18.79
CA LEU A 110 -5.70 6.71 -18.18
C LEU A 110 -4.49 5.79 -17.90
N PRO A 111 -3.25 6.32 -17.92
CA PRO A 111 -2.10 5.60 -17.38
C PRO A 111 -2.27 5.35 -15.88
N VAL A 112 -1.79 4.19 -15.42
CA VAL A 112 -1.74 3.82 -14.00
C VAL A 112 -0.29 3.91 -13.51
N MET A 113 -0.07 4.64 -12.42
CA MET A 113 1.19 4.71 -11.70
C MET A 113 1.05 4.07 -10.31
N VAL A 114 1.75 2.96 -10.10
CA VAL A 114 1.80 2.27 -8.81
C VAL A 114 3.05 2.71 -8.05
N TRP A 115 2.85 3.21 -6.83
CA TRP A 115 3.90 3.69 -5.94
C TRP A 115 4.24 2.64 -4.88
N ILE A 116 5.53 2.39 -4.69
CA ILE A 116 6.08 1.54 -3.63
C ILE A 116 6.95 2.43 -2.75
N TYR A 117 6.60 2.58 -1.46
CA TYR A 117 7.33 3.47 -0.56
C TYR A 117 8.70 2.91 -0.14
N GLY A 118 9.54 3.82 0.37
CA GLY A 118 10.91 3.59 0.81
C GLY A 118 11.03 2.94 2.20
N GLY A 119 11.95 3.46 3.01
CA GLY A 119 12.07 3.09 4.43
C GLY A 119 12.81 1.78 4.73
N GLY A 120 13.84 1.45 3.95
CA GLY A 120 14.75 0.35 4.23
C GLY A 120 14.13 -1.05 4.31
N PHE A 121 12.89 -1.26 3.85
CA PHE A 121 12.07 -2.46 4.14
C PHE A 121 11.67 -2.62 5.62
N MET A 122 11.97 -1.65 6.49
CA MET A 122 11.78 -1.70 7.95
C MET A 122 10.65 -0.79 8.44
N PHE A 123 10.41 0.33 7.75
CA PHE A 123 9.41 1.34 8.10
C PHE A 123 8.80 1.98 6.84
N GLY A 124 7.77 2.81 7.02
CA GLY A 124 7.02 3.49 5.96
C GLY A 124 5.59 2.99 5.80
N GLU A 125 4.81 3.75 5.03
CA GLU A 125 3.37 3.57 4.87
C GLU A 125 2.90 4.12 3.51
N SER A 126 1.68 3.76 3.08
CA SER A 126 1.12 4.20 1.78
C SER A 126 0.14 5.38 1.87
N ASN A 127 0.07 6.04 3.02
CA ASN A 127 -0.97 7.01 3.36
C ASN A 127 -0.89 8.32 2.57
N TYR A 128 -2.05 8.94 2.34
CA TYR A 128 -2.25 10.22 1.65
C TYR A 128 -1.48 11.38 2.31
N SER A 129 -1.31 11.35 3.63
CA SER A 129 -0.50 12.34 4.37
C SER A 129 0.97 12.39 3.92
N SER A 130 1.48 11.26 3.43
CA SER A 130 2.89 11.04 3.13
C SER A 130 3.14 10.97 1.61
N TYR A 131 2.17 10.45 0.85
CA TYR A 131 2.26 10.24 -0.60
C TYR A 131 0.99 10.73 -1.33
N GLY A 132 0.50 11.92 -0.96
CA GLY A 132 -0.65 12.57 -1.57
C GLY A 132 -0.57 12.64 -3.11
N PRO A 133 -1.58 12.14 -3.85
CA PRO A 133 -1.52 11.92 -5.29
C PRO A 133 -1.85 13.18 -6.13
N ASP A 134 -2.25 14.28 -5.49
CA ASP A 134 -2.93 15.43 -6.10
C ASP A 134 -2.24 15.97 -7.37
N GLN A 135 -0.91 16.11 -7.32
CA GLN A 135 -0.11 16.62 -8.45
C GLN A 135 0.00 15.65 -9.63
N LEU A 136 -0.11 14.34 -9.38
CA LEU A 136 -0.09 13.32 -10.43
C LEU A 136 -1.49 13.11 -11.01
N VAL A 137 -2.52 13.12 -10.16
CA VAL A 137 -3.91 13.03 -10.57
C VAL A 137 -4.33 14.24 -11.44
N SER A 138 -3.78 15.43 -11.17
CA SER A 138 -4.01 16.61 -12.04
C SER A 138 -3.43 16.47 -13.45
N GLU A 139 -2.51 15.52 -13.68
CA GLU A 139 -1.91 15.21 -14.99
C GLU A 139 -2.61 14.03 -15.71
N ASP A 140 -3.88 13.78 -15.37
CA ASP A 140 -4.71 12.70 -15.95
C ASP A 140 -4.15 11.28 -15.69
N VAL A 141 -3.56 11.05 -14.51
CA VAL A 141 -2.99 9.76 -14.09
C VAL A 141 -3.80 9.11 -12.96
N ILE A 142 -4.00 7.79 -13.03
CA ILE A 142 -4.48 7.00 -11.88
C ILE A 142 -3.28 6.66 -10.99
N VAL A 143 -3.31 7.10 -9.74
CA VAL A 143 -2.25 6.81 -8.76
C VAL A 143 -2.71 5.71 -7.82
N VAL A 144 -1.84 4.73 -7.58
CA VAL A 144 -2.09 3.60 -6.69
C VAL A 144 -0.98 3.52 -5.65
N THR A 145 -1.33 3.46 -4.38
CA THR A 145 -0.38 3.27 -3.26
C THR A 145 -0.79 2.03 -2.47
N PHE A 146 0.16 1.26 -1.93
CA PHE A 146 -0.18 0.07 -1.14
C PHE A 146 0.85 -0.24 -0.05
N ASN A 147 0.39 -0.92 0.99
CA ASN A 147 1.22 -1.40 2.09
C ASN A 147 1.81 -2.78 1.79
N TYR A 148 3.07 -2.99 2.16
CA TYR A 148 3.73 -4.28 2.15
C TYR A 148 4.34 -4.56 3.53
N ARG A 149 4.38 -5.83 3.96
CA ARG A 149 4.92 -6.21 5.28
C ARG A 149 6.38 -5.74 5.42
N LEU A 150 6.75 -5.36 6.64
CA LEU A 150 8.04 -4.75 6.95
C LEU A 150 8.85 -5.59 7.94
N GLY A 151 10.15 -5.34 7.98
CA GLY A 151 11.12 -6.01 8.84
C GLY A 151 11.00 -7.52 8.83
N ILE A 152 11.13 -8.14 10.01
CA ILE A 152 11.05 -9.60 10.15
C ILE A 152 9.69 -10.17 9.69
N LEU A 153 8.59 -9.42 9.77
CA LEU A 153 7.27 -9.92 9.33
C LEU A 153 7.15 -10.01 7.80
N GLY A 154 7.89 -9.18 7.07
CA GLY A 154 7.93 -9.19 5.61
C GLY A 154 9.08 -10.00 4.99
N PHE A 155 10.21 -10.08 5.70
CA PHE A 155 11.50 -10.54 5.15
C PHE A 155 12.19 -11.59 6.05
N ALA A 156 11.39 -12.37 6.78
CA ALA A 156 11.82 -13.61 7.45
C ALA A 156 11.83 -14.84 6.51
N PHE A 157 12.30 -15.95 7.08
CA PHE A 157 12.99 -17.06 6.43
C PHE A 157 13.61 -17.95 7.61
N THR A 158 13.93 -19.25 7.54
CA THR A 158 14.69 -20.02 8.59
C THR A 158 15.49 -21.21 8.03
N ASP A 159 16.80 -21.40 8.31
CA ASP A 159 17.90 -22.05 7.49
C ASP A 159 17.72 -23.39 6.73
N ASP A 160 16.55 -24.01 6.79
CA ASP A 160 16.02 -24.71 5.60
C ASP A 160 15.53 -23.70 4.52
N ASP A 161 15.63 -22.40 4.84
CA ASP A 161 15.04 -21.19 4.22
C ASP A 161 15.59 -19.86 4.88
N ALA A 162 16.85 -19.70 5.35
CA ALA A 162 17.51 -18.76 6.37
C ALA A 162 17.14 -17.25 6.72
N ILE A 163 16.66 -16.93 7.96
CA ILE A 163 16.42 -15.53 8.48
C ILE A 163 17.73 -14.75 8.56
N PHE A 164 17.77 -13.52 8.05
CA PHE A 164 18.49 -12.37 8.63
C PHE A 164 17.97 -11.04 8.04
N ALA A 165 17.25 -10.25 8.85
CA ALA A 165 16.89 -8.88 8.52
C ALA A 165 17.93 -7.92 9.14
N PHE A 166 18.88 -7.48 8.32
CA PHE A 166 19.73 -6.31 8.61
C PHE A 166 19.77 -5.43 7.37
N THR A 167 19.29 -4.20 7.54
CA THR A 167 19.35 -3.11 6.55
C THR A 167 20.10 -1.98 7.21
N ASP A 168 21.10 -1.39 6.55
CA ASP A 168 21.75 -0.18 7.06
C ASP A 168 20.70 0.94 7.22
N ASP A 169 20.74 1.67 8.34
CA ASP A 169 19.73 2.67 8.74
C ASP A 169 19.55 3.83 7.72
N ASP A 170 20.51 4.02 6.80
CA ASP A 170 20.57 5.09 5.79
C ASP A 170 19.92 4.73 4.43
N ALA A 171 18.94 3.81 4.37
CA ALA A 171 18.35 3.31 3.12
C ALA A 171 16.94 3.86 2.79
N PRO A 172 16.76 5.14 2.37
CA PRO A 172 15.45 5.71 2.05
C PRO A 172 14.81 5.10 0.78
N SER A 173 15.56 4.32 -0.01
CA SER A 173 15.19 3.96 -1.39
C SER A 173 14.72 2.49 -1.58
N ALA A 174 14.27 1.82 -0.51
CA ALA A 174 13.75 0.45 -0.60
C ALA A 174 12.69 0.26 -1.70
N GLY A 175 11.76 1.21 -1.86
CA GLY A 175 10.78 1.21 -2.95
C GLY A 175 11.37 1.16 -4.36
N ALA A 176 12.49 1.84 -4.61
CA ALA A 176 13.18 1.76 -5.91
C ALA A 176 13.91 0.43 -6.10
N ALA A 177 14.44 -0.17 -5.01
CA ALA A 177 14.94 -1.54 -5.05
C ALA A 177 13.79 -2.54 -5.32
N SER A 178 12.61 -2.37 -4.71
CA SER A 178 11.40 -3.15 -4.99
C SER A 178 10.97 -3.05 -6.46
N VAL A 179 10.92 -1.85 -7.05
CA VAL A 179 10.66 -1.70 -8.49
C VAL A 179 11.73 -2.42 -9.32
N ALA A 180 13.01 -2.31 -8.95
CA ALA A 180 14.09 -3.01 -9.63
C ALA A 180 13.99 -4.55 -9.48
N TYR A 181 13.50 -5.07 -8.36
CA TYR A 181 13.18 -6.50 -8.18
C TYR A 181 12.03 -6.94 -9.09
N LEU A 182 10.95 -6.15 -9.19
CA LEU A 182 9.83 -6.45 -10.08
C LEU A 182 10.26 -6.46 -11.56
N VAL A 183 11.20 -5.60 -11.97
CA VAL A 183 11.76 -5.59 -13.34
C VAL A 183 12.52 -6.88 -13.69
N ILE A 184 13.17 -7.53 -12.71
CA ILE A 184 13.95 -8.75 -12.96
C ILE A 184 13.23 -10.05 -12.56
N SER A 185 12.11 -9.96 -11.82
CA SER A 185 11.38 -11.12 -11.31
C SER A 185 10.52 -11.78 -12.39
N PRO A 186 10.69 -13.09 -12.68
CA PRO A 186 9.83 -13.81 -13.61
C PRO A 186 8.34 -13.79 -13.21
N SER A 187 8.05 -13.73 -11.90
CA SER A 187 6.68 -13.69 -11.36
C SER A 187 5.97 -12.35 -11.59
N ALA A 188 6.71 -11.29 -11.92
CA ALA A 188 6.18 -9.97 -12.24
C ALA A 188 6.22 -9.65 -13.75
N LYS A 189 6.63 -10.62 -14.58
CA LYS A 189 6.68 -10.48 -16.03
C LYS A 189 5.30 -10.14 -16.59
N ASP A 190 5.27 -9.20 -17.52
CA ASP A 190 4.06 -8.73 -18.23
C ASP A 190 2.99 -8.05 -17.33
N LEU A 191 3.26 -7.82 -16.03
CA LEU A 191 2.35 -7.07 -15.13
C LEU A 191 2.39 -5.54 -15.32
N PHE A 192 3.46 -4.99 -15.90
CA PHE A 192 3.62 -3.55 -16.11
C PHE A 192 4.46 -3.24 -17.36
N HIS A 193 4.29 -2.03 -17.89
CA HIS A 193 4.87 -1.62 -19.17
C HIS A 193 6.14 -0.77 -19.05
N ARG A 194 6.32 -0.08 -17.92
CA ARG A 194 7.40 0.88 -17.65
C ARG A 194 7.72 0.89 -16.16
N ALA A 195 8.96 1.20 -15.81
CA ALA A 195 9.41 1.35 -14.44
C ALA A 195 10.17 2.67 -14.28
N ILE A 196 10.02 3.31 -13.11
CA ILE A 196 10.80 4.48 -12.69
C ILE A 196 11.49 4.08 -11.39
N ILE A 197 12.82 4.22 -11.35
CA ILE A 197 13.66 3.77 -10.23
C ILE A 197 14.38 5.00 -9.68
N GLN A 198 14.00 5.44 -8.47
CA GLN A 198 14.48 6.68 -7.87
C GLN A 198 15.48 6.42 -6.72
N SER A 199 16.77 6.68 -6.99
CA SER A 199 17.87 6.66 -6.00
C SER A 199 18.21 5.30 -5.37
N GLY A 200 17.88 4.17 -6.03
CA GLY A 200 18.15 2.82 -5.54
C GLY A 200 18.23 1.79 -6.66
N SER A 201 18.63 0.55 -6.35
CA SER A 201 18.67 -0.58 -7.30
C SER A 201 18.88 -1.91 -6.57
N THR A 202 18.72 -3.04 -7.26
CA THR A 202 19.10 -4.38 -6.78
C THR A 202 20.62 -4.60 -6.65
N LEU A 203 21.45 -3.63 -7.03
CA LEU A 203 22.91 -3.68 -6.88
C LEU A 203 23.40 -2.92 -5.65
N CYS A 204 22.53 -2.22 -4.93
CA CYS A 204 22.87 -1.53 -3.70
C CYS A 204 23.19 -2.55 -2.60
N LEU A 205 24.26 -2.34 -1.83
CA LEU A 205 24.69 -3.29 -0.79
C LEU A 205 23.61 -3.55 0.28
N TRP A 206 22.86 -2.51 0.65
CA TRP A 206 21.73 -2.61 1.60
C TRP A 206 20.49 -3.31 1.03
N SER A 207 20.38 -3.47 -0.30
CA SER A 207 19.16 -4.01 -0.92
C SER A 207 19.09 -5.54 -0.93
N LEU A 208 20.22 -6.22 -0.67
CA LEU A 208 20.37 -7.67 -0.63
C LEU A 208 21.33 -8.06 0.49
N SER A 209 20.85 -8.79 1.49
CA SER A 209 21.72 -9.40 2.51
C SER A 209 22.53 -10.54 1.89
N LYS A 210 23.71 -10.23 1.35
CA LYS A 210 24.67 -11.24 0.86
C LYS A 210 25.34 -12.02 1.99
N VAL A 211 25.51 -11.37 3.15
CA VAL A 211 26.24 -11.94 4.30
C VAL A 211 25.44 -13.07 4.96
N ALA A 212 24.11 -12.98 4.98
CA ALA A 212 23.23 -14.06 5.47
C ALA A 212 23.64 -15.43 4.89
N ARG A 213 23.72 -15.51 3.55
CA ARG A 213 24.01 -16.74 2.81
C ARG A 213 25.44 -17.27 2.96
N GLU A 214 26.36 -16.52 3.55
CA GLU A 214 27.73 -16.97 3.86
C GLU A 214 27.95 -17.22 5.36
N ALA A 215 27.17 -16.59 6.24
CA ALA A 215 27.24 -16.77 7.68
C ALA A 215 26.64 -18.14 8.09
N THR A 216 25.48 -18.49 7.53
CA THR A 216 24.86 -19.84 7.54
C THR A 216 25.89 -20.96 7.41
N PHE A 217 26.63 -20.98 6.29
CA PHE A 217 27.58 -22.05 5.94
C PHE A 217 28.78 -22.20 6.88
N ARG A 218 28.97 -21.27 7.84
CA ARG A 218 30.02 -21.33 8.86
C ARG A 218 29.52 -21.74 10.24
N ILE A 219 28.21 -21.76 10.46
CA ILE A 219 27.59 -22.22 11.72
C ILE A 219 27.36 -23.74 11.66
N GLU A 220 27.28 -24.30 10.45
CA GLU A 220 27.15 -25.76 10.19
C GLU A 220 28.49 -26.54 10.14
N GLN A 221 29.62 -25.94 10.57
CA GLN A 221 30.95 -26.58 10.61
C GLN A 221 31.54 -26.62 12.04
#